data_AF-A0AAV9ULI9-F1
#
_entry.id   AF-A0AAV9ULI9-F1
#
_cell.length_a   1.000
_cell.length_b   1.000
_cell.length_c   1.000
_cell.angle_alpha   90.00
_cell.angle_beta   90.00
_cell.angle_gamma   90.00
#
_symmetry.space_group_name_H-M   'P 1'
#
loop_
_entity.id
_entity.type
_entity.pdbx_description
1 polymer ?
#
loop_
_entity_poly.entity_id
_entity_poly.type
_entity_poly.pdbx_seq_one_letter_code
_entity_poly.pdbx_strand_id
1 'polypeptide(L)'
;MLAPFRPCAFRRLSCKPAALIRSYYHSFHRNLSPKSKIALQTRAYSSKMQIYNAVSTYRAWRQSLPPTSTVGVVPTMGALHAGHISLARAAASENTHVVVTIFLNPAQFSPTEDLAAYPKTLETDLQKLEELNASLPSDGAGRVSAVFVPTVAEMYPAGIPLVRDQQIGTFVEVIPLSAKLEGGTRPHFFRGVATVCTKLFNITRPNKVYFGQKDVQQTVIIRRLLLDLQFDIELRVIPTEREKDGLAMSSRNVYLKGRRRDVAITIYKALKTAEGMYEGGEKRASVLLEAARRVVEDAGDEVKLDYISLNEPQLLEEVETVEQDRGVILSAAMWVLPREEGEGTVRLIDNLILS
;
A
#
# COMPACT_ATOMS: atom_id res chain seq x y z
N MET A 1 21.26 24.55 -33.12
CA MET A 1 22.63 25.07 -32.87
C MET A 1 22.68 25.55 -31.44
N LEU A 2 23.32 24.78 -30.55
CA LEU A 2 23.55 25.15 -29.15
C LEU A 2 25.07 25.35 -28.98
N ALA A 3 25.46 26.48 -28.38
CA ALA A 3 26.85 26.90 -28.20
C ALA A 3 27.62 26.02 -27.19
N PRO A 4 28.95 25.89 -27.30
CA PRO A 4 29.72 24.98 -26.44
C PRO A 4 30.15 25.65 -25.13
N PHE A 5 29.89 24.98 -24.01
CA PHE A 5 30.44 25.30 -22.70
C PHE A 5 31.91 24.86 -22.60
N ARG A 6 32.80 25.76 -22.18
CA ARG A 6 34.20 25.46 -21.84
C ARG A 6 34.31 24.95 -20.39
N PRO A 7 35.14 23.93 -20.09
CA PRO A 7 35.34 23.45 -18.72
C PRO A 7 36.44 24.24 -18.00
N CYS A 8 36.16 24.63 -16.74
CA CYS A 8 37.17 25.17 -15.83
C CYS A 8 37.67 24.05 -14.91
N ALA A 9 38.96 23.75 -14.98
CA ALA A 9 39.63 22.76 -14.15
C ALA A 9 40.06 23.38 -12.82
N PHE A 10 39.78 22.73 -11.68
CA PHE A 10 40.60 22.87 -10.49
C PHE A 10 40.73 21.57 -9.68
N ARG A 11 41.89 21.49 -9.04
CA ARG A 11 42.67 20.32 -8.61
C ARG A 11 42.04 19.46 -7.50
N ARG A 12 42.51 18.20 -7.53
CA ARG A 12 42.42 17.14 -6.52
C ARG A 12 42.94 17.59 -5.14
N LEU A 13 42.22 17.21 -4.09
CA LEU A 13 42.79 16.92 -2.77
C LEU A 13 42.19 15.62 -2.25
N SER A 14 43.07 14.70 -1.90
CA SER A 14 42.83 13.40 -1.29
C SER A 14 42.72 13.52 0.23
N CYS A 15 41.76 12.80 0.85
CA CYS A 15 41.98 11.97 2.04
C CYS A 15 40.70 11.22 2.43
N LYS A 16 40.90 10.02 2.99
CA LYS A 16 39.93 8.97 3.33
C LYS A 16 39.34 9.12 4.77
N PRO A 17 38.40 8.27 5.22
CA PRO A 17 37.20 8.64 6.01
C PRO A 17 37.23 8.23 7.49
N ALA A 18 36.33 8.78 8.33
CA ALA A 18 35.67 8.09 9.46
C ALA A 18 34.69 8.99 10.26
N ALA A 19 33.51 8.43 10.55
CA ALA A 19 32.74 8.43 11.82
C ALA A 19 32.11 9.69 12.47
N LEU A 20 30.90 9.44 13.03
CA LEU A 20 30.14 10.07 14.15
C LEU A 20 28.75 10.58 13.72
N ILE A 21 27.62 9.89 13.93
CA ILE A 21 26.89 9.50 15.17
C ILE A 21 26.52 10.68 16.10
N ARG A 22 25.19 10.97 16.12
CA ARG A 22 24.28 11.46 17.18
C ARG A 22 24.67 12.64 18.09
N SER A 23 23.76 13.63 18.19
CA SER A 23 23.23 14.26 19.43
C SER A 23 22.40 15.51 19.06
N TYR A 24 21.06 15.50 19.10
CA TYR A 24 20.15 15.84 20.20
C TYR A 24 20.24 17.27 20.79
N TYR A 25 19.13 18.01 20.60
CA TYR A 25 18.48 19.00 21.48
C TYR A 25 19.31 19.72 22.57
N HIS A 26 19.47 21.05 22.45
CA HIS A 26 18.86 22.02 23.38
C HIS A 26 19.12 23.49 23.03
N SER A 27 18.11 24.29 23.39
CA SER A 27 18.15 25.71 23.78
C SER A 27 18.10 26.74 22.65
N PHE A 28 17.01 27.50 22.58
CA PHE A 28 17.05 28.96 22.75
C PHE A 28 15.62 29.50 22.97
N HIS A 29 15.32 29.92 24.21
CA HIS A 29 14.22 30.82 24.54
C HIS A 29 14.76 31.95 25.42
N ARG A 30 14.46 33.19 25.01
CA ARG A 30 14.43 34.50 25.74
C ARG A 30 14.86 35.57 24.72
N ASN A 31 14.16 36.67 24.45
CA ASN A 31 13.14 37.44 25.16
C ASN A 31 12.28 38.18 24.11
N LEU A 32 11.00 38.40 24.37
CA LEU A 32 10.28 39.65 24.02
C LEU A 32 8.96 39.70 24.82
N SER A 33 8.67 40.86 25.40
CA SER A 33 7.61 41.15 26.38
C SER A 33 6.36 41.76 25.69
N PRO A 34 5.25 42.04 26.43
CA PRO A 34 3.90 41.74 25.95
C PRO A 34 3.14 42.96 25.39
N LYS A 35 2.31 42.73 24.36
CA LYS A 35 0.95 43.26 24.18
C LYS A 35 0.49 43.11 22.72
N SER A 36 -0.25 42.04 22.44
CA SER A 36 -1.35 42.04 21.47
C SER A 36 -2.13 40.74 21.65
N LYS A 37 -3.24 40.81 22.38
CA LYS A 37 -4.25 39.75 22.40
C LYS A 37 -4.89 39.71 21.01
N ILE A 38 -4.28 38.97 20.09
CA ILE A 38 -5.00 38.46 18.92
C ILE A 38 -5.72 37.22 19.43
N ALA A 39 -7.04 37.33 19.55
CA ALA A 39 -7.89 36.20 19.82
C ALA A 39 -7.64 35.14 18.75
N LEU A 40 -6.96 34.06 19.13
CA LEU A 40 -6.97 32.81 18.40
C LEU A 40 -8.43 32.32 18.43
N GLN A 41 -9.21 32.72 17.43
CA GLN A 41 -10.42 32.01 17.08
C GLN A 41 -9.98 30.62 16.64
N THR A 42 -10.07 29.67 17.56
CA THR A 42 -10.18 28.26 17.26
C THR A 42 -11.40 28.10 16.37
N ARG A 43 -11.22 28.22 15.05
CA ARG A 43 -12.20 27.73 14.09
C ARG A 43 -12.36 26.25 14.37
N ALA A 44 -13.50 25.89 14.96
CA ALA A 44 -13.95 24.52 15.00
C ALA A 44 -14.04 24.04 13.54
N TYR A 45 -13.00 23.34 13.08
CA TYR A 45 -13.08 22.59 11.84
C TYR A 45 -14.29 21.66 11.99
N SER A 46 -15.17 21.67 11.00
CA SER A 46 -16.32 20.77 10.98
C SER A 46 -15.83 19.36 11.32
N SER A 47 -16.27 18.83 12.45
CA SER A 47 -15.85 17.52 12.96
C SER A 47 -16.41 16.36 12.13
N LYS A 48 -17.15 16.67 11.07
CA LYS A 48 -17.85 15.69 10.25
C LYS A 48 -17.03 15.33 9.03
N MET A 49 -16.87 14.03 8.82
CA MET A 49 -16.27 13.46 7.62
C MET A 49 -17.03 13.95 6.37
N GLN A 50 -16.30 14.50 5.40
CA GLN A 50 -16.87 15.02 4.15
C GLN A 50 -16.70 14.04 2.99
N ILE A 51 -17.66 13.99 2.07
CA ILE A 51 -17.61 13.08 0.92
C ILE A 51 -17.47 13.90 -0.35
N TYR A 52 -16.50 13.53 -1.19
CA TYR A 52 -16.21 14.20 -2.46
C TYR A 52 -16.22 13.22 -3.61
N ASN A 53 -16.96 13.53 -4.68
CA ASN A 53 -17.04 12.69 -5.88
C ASN A 53 -16.37 13.33 -7.11
N ALA A 54 -15.99 14.61 -7.02
CA ALA A 54 -15.34 15.36 -8.09
C ALA A 54 -13.97 15.87 -7.64
N VAL A 55 -12.99 15.86 -8.55
CA VAL A 55 -11.63 16.33 -8.32
C VAL A 55 -11.62 17.82 -7.98
N SER A 56 -12.48 18.61 -8.64
CA SER A 56 -12.55 20.06 -8.44
C SER A 56 -12.97 20.42 -7.01
N THR A 57 -14.03 19.80 -6.48
CA THR A 57 -14.54 20.06 -5.13
C THR A 57 -13.60 19.53 -4.06
N TYR A 58 -13.02 18.35 -4.27
CA TYR A 58 -11.98 17.83 -3.38
C TYR A 58 -10.76 18.77 -3.32
N ARG A 59 -10.29 19.27 -4.47
CA ARG A 59 -9.13 20.18 -4.51
C ARG A 59 -9.43 21.52 -3.84
N ALA A 60 -10.64 22.05 -3.99
CA ALA A 60 -11.06 23.26 -3.30
C ALA A 60 -11.00 23.07 -1.76
N TRP A 61 -11.49 21.93 -1.26
CA TRP A 61 -11.36 21.57 0.15
C TRP A 61 -9.90 21.44 0.58
N ARG A 62 -9.09 20.70 -0.17
CA ARG A 62 -7.66 20.50 0.14
C ARG A 62 -6.88 21.81 0.22
N GLN A 63 -7.23 22.78 -0.62
CA GLN A 63 -6.65 24.14 -0.64
C GLN A 63 -7.16 25.03 0.50
N SER A 64 -8.36 24.76 1.02
CA SER A 64 -8.92 25.51 2.14
C SER A 64 -8.33 25.13 3.51
N LEU A 65 -7.61 23.99 3.58
CA LEU A 65 -6.92 23.56 4.80
C LEU A 65 -5.75 24.51 5.14
N PRO A 66 -5.46 24.73 6.43
CA PRO A 66 -4.28 25.49 6.84
C PRO A 66 -2.98 24.99 6.22
N PRO A 67 -2.00 25.88 5.96
CA PRO A 67 -0.67 25.47 5.50
C PRO A 67 0.06 24.52 6.44
N THR A 68 -0.27 24.52 7.74
CA THR A 68 0.30 23.63 8.77
C THR A 68 -0.35 22.25 8.80
N SER A 69 -1.43 22.03 8.06
CA SER A 69 -2.13 20.76 8.01
C SER A 69 -1.31 19.71 7.27
N THR A 70 -1.09 18.57 7.93
CA THR A 70 -0.57 17.35 7.30
C THR A 70 -1.72 16.45 6.85
N VAL A 71 -1.60 15.87 5.66
CA VAL A 71 -2.61 15.01 5.04
C VAL A 71 -2.04 13.61 4.81
N GLY A 72 -2.62 12.63 5.51
CA GLY A 72 -2.40 11.21 5.24
C GLY A 72 -3.46 10.66 4.29
N VAL A 73 -3.06 9.93 3.26
CA VAL A 73 -3.99 9.31 2.31
C VAL A 73 -3.94 7.79 2.41
N VAL A 74 -5.12 7.16 2.47
CA VAL A 74 -5.31 5.71 2.43
C VAL A 74 -6.05 5.34 1.13
N PRO A 75 -5.34 4.92 0.07
CA PRO A 75 -5.98 4.48 -1.16
C PRO A 75 -6.66 3.12 -0.98
N THR A 76 -7.95 3.01 -1.31
CA THR A 76 -8.71 1.75 -1.25
C THR A 76 -9.62 1.57 -2.46
N MET A 77 -10.10 0.34 -2.66
CA MET A 77 -11.16 0.02 -3.63
C MET A 77 -12.55 -0.12 -2.98
N GLY A 78 -12.71 0.24 -1.70
CA GLY A 78 -13.91 -0.07 -0.92
C GLY A 78 -13.91 -1.50 -0.36
N ALA A 79 -15.07 -1.96 0.12
CA ALA A 79 -15.20 -3.22 0.86
C ALA A 79 -14.25 -3.27 2.07
N LEU A 80 -14.33 -2.23 2.89
CA LEU A 80 -13.40 -1.99 3.98
C LEU A 80 -13.53 -3.08 5.05
N HIS A 81 -12.39 -3.46 5.62
CA HIS A 81 -12.26 -4.46 6.68
C HIS A 81 -11.22 -3.96 7.70
N ALA A 82 -10.98 -4.71 8.79
CA ALA A 82 -10.11 -4.21 9.87
C ALA A 82 -8.70 -3.81 9.39
N GLY A 83 -8.15 -4.53 8.40
CA GLY A 83 -6.94 -4.10 7.66
C GLY A 83 -6.99 -2.68 7.11
N HIS A 84 -8.07 -2.27 6.45
CA HIS A 84 -8.21 -0.90 5.96
C HIS A 84 -8.37 0.12 7.10
N ILE A 85 -9.08 -0.27 8.16
CA ILE A 85 -9.28 0.58 9.34
C ILE A 85 -7.98 0.79 10.10
N SER A 86 -7.08 -0.20 10.16
CA SER A 86 -5.75 -0.03 10.77
C SER A 86 -4.88 0.96 9.99
N LEU A 87 -4.97 0.98 8.65
CA LEU A 87 -4.31 2.01 7.81
C LEU A 87 -4.82 3.42 8.16
N ALA A 88 -6.14 3.59 8.21
CA ALA A 88 -6.74 4.89 8.54
C ALA A 88 -6.42 5.34 9.97
N ARG A 89 -6.35 4.39 10.92
CA ARG A 89 -5.93 4.67 12.30
C ARG A 89 -4.47 5.12 12.39
N ALA A 90 -3.56 4.43 11.69
CA ALA A 90 -2.15 4.85 11.61
C ALA A 90 -1.99 6.21 10.91
N ALA A 91 -2.78 6.48 9.88
CA ALA A 91 -2.81 7.79 9.24
C ALA A 91 -3.28 8.89 10.21
N ALA A 92 -4.28 8.60 11.04
CA ALA A 92 -4.82 9.56 12.01
C ALA A 92 -3.86 9.85 13.16
N SER A 93 -3.01 8.89 13.56
CA SER A 93 -2.00 9.12 14.60
C SER A 93 -0.81 9.95 14.12
N GLU A 94 -0.62 10.07 12.81
CA GLU A 94 0.55 10.70 12.21
C GLU A 94 0.24 11.99 11.42
N ASN A 95 -1.04 12.33 11.22
CA ASN A 95 -1.46 13.47 10.40
C ASN A 95 -2.64 14.23 11.01
N THR A 96 -2.78 15.51 10.67
CA THR A 96 -3.95 16.31 11.10
C THR A 96 -5.24 15.91 10.39
N HIS A 97 -5.16 15.54 9.11
CA HIS A 97 -6.30 15.10 8.31
C HIS A 97 -5.98 13.79 7.61
N VAL A 98 -6.94 12.87 7.62
CA VAL A 98 -6.90 11.63 6.84
C VAL A 98 -7.90 11.70 5.71
N VAL A 99 -7.47 11.26 4.54
CA VAL A 99 -8.30 11.10 3.35
C VAL A 99 -8.31 9.63 2.97
N VAL A 100 -9.50 9.02 2.94
CA VAL A 100 -9.66 7.66 2.42
C VAL A 100 -10.21 7.76 1.00
N THR A 101 -9.56 7.12 0.03
CA THR A 101 -10.13 7.04 -1.32
C THR A 101 -10.85 5.72 -1.48
N ILE A 102 -12.05 5.73 -2.07
CA ILE A 102 -12.81 4.53 -2.41
C ILE A 102 -13.04 4.58 -3.92
N PHE A 103 -12.21 3.85 -4.66
CA PHE A 103 -12.29 3.81 -6.11
C PHE A 103 -11.91 2.43 -6.65
N LEU A 104 -12.89 1.72 -7.18
CA LEU A 104 -12.67 0.47 -7.90
C LEU A 104 -12.12 0.79 -9.30
N ASN A 105 -10.79 0.77 -9.40
CA ASN A 105 -10.07 1.17 -10.61
C ASN A 105 -10.20 0.13 -11.74
N PRO A 106 -10.86 0.40 -12.87
CA PRO A 106 -10.97 -0.60 -13.95
C PRO A 106 -9.62 -0.91 -14.62
N ALA A 107 -8.67 0.03 -14.60
CA ALA A 107 -7.39 -0.11 -15.31
C ALA A 107 -6.49 -1.24 -14.78
N GLN A 108 -6.77 -1.78 -13.60
CA GLN A 108 -6.04 -2.89 -13.00
C GLN A 108 -6.79 -4.23 -13.10
N PHE A 109 -7.86 -4.29 -13.90
CA PHE A 109 -8.62 -5.50 -14.17
C PHE A 109 -8.57 -5.85 -15.65
N SER A 110 -8.59 -7.15 -15.93
CA SER A 110 -8.79 -7.74 -17.25
C SER A 110 -10.26 -8.13 -17.43
N PRO A 111 -10.73 -8.39 -18.67
CA PRO A 111 -12.09 -8.84 -18.92
C PRO A 111 -12.47 -10.15 -18.21
N THR A 112 -11.48 -10.98 -17.88
CA THR A 112 -11.65 -12.28 -17.21
C THR A 112 -11.58 -12.18 -15.68
N GLU A 113 -11.33 -10.99 -15.13
CA GLU A 113 -11.31 -10.78 -13.68
C GLU A 113 -12.63 -10.20 -13.16
N ASP A 114 -12.85 -10.40 -11.86
CA ASP A 114 -14.12 -10.14 -11.17
C ASP A 114 -14.41 -8.65 -10.90
N LEU A 115 -14.24 -7.77 -11.88
CA LEU A 115 -14.61 -6.35 -11.74
C LEU A 115 -16.12 -6.21 -11.45
N ALA A 116 -16.95 -6.98 -12.16
CA ALA A 116 -18.41 -6.94 -12.01
C ALA A 116 -18.91 -7.53 -10.68
N ALA A 117 -18.18 -8.50 -10.14
CA ALA A 117 -18.53 -9.19 -8.88
C ALA A 117 -17.91 -8.52 -7.64
N TYR A 118 -17.11 -7.45 -7.81
CA TYR A 118 -16.51 -6.74 -6.68
C TYR A 118 -17.60 -6.11 -5.78
N PRO A 119 -17.52 -6.26 -4.44
CA PRO A 119 -18.56 -5.76 -3.55
C PRO A 119 -18.77 -4.24 -3.63
N LYS A 120 -20.02 -3.81 -3.72
CA LYS A 120 -20.42 -2.39 -3.68
C LYS A 120 -20.97 -2.05 -2.29
N THR A 121 -20.12 -1.52 -1.42
CA THR A 121 -20.37 -1.46 0.03
C THR A 121 -20.24 -0.06 0.63
N LEU A 122 -20.37 0.99 -0.20
CA LEU A 122 -20.06 2.37 0.19
C LEU A 122 -20.71 2.80 1.51
N GLU A 123 -21.99 2.51 1.72
CA GLU A 123 -22.68 2.87 2.97
C GLU A 123 -22.01 2.23 4.21
N THR A 124 -21.75 0.93 4.16
CA THR A 124 -21.07 0.21 5.26
C THR A 124 -19.61 0.64 5.42
N ASP A 125 -18.96 1.06 4.32
CA ASP A 125 -17.58 1.57 4.35
C ASP A 125 -17.54 2.92 5.08
N LEU A 126 -18.49 3.82 4.80
CA LEU A 126 -18.63 5.10 5.49
C LEU A 126 -18.96 4.92 6.97
N GLN A 127 -19.84 3.98 7.32
CA GLN A 127 -20.15 3.66 8.72
C GLN A 127 -18.91 3.24 9.51
N LYS A 128 -18.09 2.33 8.96
CA LYS A 128 -16.84 1.90 9.61
C LYS A 128 -15.85 3.05 9.82
N LEU A 129 -15.78 4.01 8.89
CA LEU A 129 -14.93 5.19 9.02
C LEU A 129 -15.44 6.17 10.08
N GLU A 130 -16.76 6.31 10.22
CA GLU A 130 -17.36 7.10 11.30
C GLU A 130 -17.18 6.42 12.67
N GLU A 131 -17.34 5.10 12.76
CA GLU A 131 -17.03 4.33 13.97
C GLU A 131 -15.55 4.49 14.36
N LEU A 132 -14.63 4.44 13.38
CA LEU A 132 -13.22 4.76 13.62
C LEU A 132 -13.08 6.17 14.19
N ASN A 133 -13.66 7.19 13.55
CA ASN A 133 -13.60 8.58 14.02
C ASN A 133 -14.13 8.74 15.45
N ALA A 134 -15.22 8.06 15.79
CA ALA A 134 -15.78 8.05 17.14
C ALA A 134 -14.88 7.34 18.17
N SER A 135 -14.09 6.37 17.74
CA SER A 135 -13.10 5.66 18.59
C SER A 135 -11.77 6.42 18.78
N LEU A 136 -11.49 7.43 17.95
CA LEU A 136 -10.25 8.20 18.02
C LEU A 136 -10.32 9.28 19.11
N PRO A 137 -9.20 9.65 19.74
CA PRO A 137 -9.17 10.71 20.75
C PRO A 137 -9.77 12.03 20.23
N SER A 138 -10.53 12.70 21.10
CA SER A 138 -11.22 13.95 20.80
C SER A 138 -10.26 15.15 20.72
N ASP A 139 -9.11 15.09 21.39
CA ASP A 139 -8.12 16.15 21.52
C ASP A 139 -6.80 15.83 20.79
N GLY A 140 -6.37 16.74 19.91
CA GLY A 140 -5.04 16.72 19.29
C GLY A 140 -4.77 15.63 18.24
N ALA A 141 -5.59 14.58 18.14
CA ALA A 141 -5.42 13.52 17.15
C ALA A 141 -6.01 13.88 15.77
N GLY A 142 -5.43 13.29 14.72
CA GLY A 142 -6.02 13.31 13.39
C GLY A 142 -7.32 12.52 13.30
N ARG A 143 -8.01 12.67 12.17
CA ARG A 143 -9.26 11.96 11.85
C ARG A 143 -9.51 11.87 10.36
N VAL A 144 -10.38 10.94 9.97
CA VAL A 144 -10.88 10.86 8.61
C VAL A 144 -11.74 12.09 8.35
N SER A 145 -11.14 13.04 7.65
CA SER A 145 -11.74 14.35 7.36
C SER A 145 -12.46 14.34 6.03
N ALA A 146 -12.01 13.51 5.09
CA ALA A 146 -12.64 13.36 3.80
C ALA A 146 -12.59 11.92 3.27
N VAL A 147 -13.63 11.54 2.51
CA VAL A 147 -13.68 10.33 1.69
C VAL A 147 -13.82 10.76 0.25
N PHE A 148 -12.87 10.35 -0.59
CA PHE A 148 -12.90 10.66 -2.02
C PHE A 148 -13.41 9.44 -2.79
N VAL A 149 -14.60 9.58 -3.39
CA VAL A 149 -15.36 8.53 -4.08
C VAL A 149 -15.61 8.94 -5.54
N PRO A 150 -14.56 9.06 -6.38
CA PRO A 150 -14.72 9.51 -7.75
C PRO A 150 -15.45 8.47 -8.60
N THR A 151 -16.11 8.94 -9.64
CA THR A 151 -16.64 8.06 -10.69
C THR A 151 -15.52 7.62 -11.65
N VAL A 152 -15.77 6.57 -12.43
CA VAL A 152 -14.84 6.16 -13.50
C VAL A 152 -14.65 7.28 -14.51
N ALA A 153 -15.69 8.02 -14.88
CA ALA A 153 -15.59 9.14 -15.82
C ALA A 153 -14.77 10.31 -15.26
N GLU A 154 -14.87 10.58 -13.95
CA GLU A 154 -14.06 11.60 -13.29
C GLU A 154 -12.57 11.24 -13.31
N MET A 155 -12.25 9.97 -13.06
CA MET A 155 -10.87 9.50 -13.13
C MET A 155 -10.40 9.37 -14.58
N TYR A 156 -11.21 8.83 -15.48
CA TYR A 156 -10.87 8.47 -16.85
C TYR A 156 -11.84 9.14 -17.84
N PRO A 157 -11.67 10.44 -18.13
CA PRO A 157 -12.60 11.20 -18.98
C PRO A 157 -12.66 10.71 -20.44
N ALA A 158 -11.59 10.07 -20.92
CA ALA A 158 -11.54 9.44 -22.24
C ALA A 158 -12.10 8.00 -22.26
N GLY A 159 -12.61 7.50 -21.11
CA GLY A 159 -12.95 6.10 -20.91
C GLY A 159 -11.73 5.24 -20.56
N ILE A 160 -11.98 4.02 -20.08
CA ILE A 160 -10.95 3.04 -19.72
C ILE A 160 -11.41 1.60 -20.05
N PRO A 161 -11.29 1.17 -21.32
CA PRO A 161 -11.55 -0.22 -21.69
C PRO A 161 -10.70 -1.20 -20.88
N LEU A 162 -11.22 -2.40 -20.62
CA LEU A 162 -10.48 -3.44 -19.90
C LEU A 162 -9.36 -4.06 -20.74
N VAL A 163 -9.46 -3.97 -22.07
CA VAL A 163 -8.43 -4.43 -22.99
C VAL A 163 -7.34 -3.36 -23.09
N ARG A 164 -6.13 -3.67 -22.61
CA ARG A 164 -4.99 -2.73 -22.52
C ARG A 164 -4.74 -1.96 -23.81
N ASP A 165 -4.72 -2.64 -24.95
CA ASP A 165 -4.35 -2.04 -26.24
C ASP A 165 -5.44 -1.12 -26.81
N GLN A 166 -6.63 -1.15 -26.22
CA GLN A 166 -7.74 -0.23 -26.54
C GLN A 166 -7.78 0.97 -25.60
N GLN A 167 -6.92 1.03 -24.58
CA GLN A 167 -6.91 2.11 -23.61
C GLN A 167 -6.25 3.37 -24.19
N ILE A 168 -6.95 4.50 -24.10
CA ILE A 168 -6.47 5.79 -24.57
C ILE A 168 -6.22 6.70 -23.35
N GLY A 169 -5.01 7.25 -23.25
CA GLY A 169 -4.65 8.19 -22.19
C GLY A 169 -3.20 8.07 -21.73
N THR A 170 -2.89 8.73 -20.61
CA THR A 170 -1.59 8.65 -19.95
C THR A 170 -1.55 7.47 -18.98
N PHE A 171 -0.48 6.68 -19.05
CA PHE A 171 -0.24 5.54 -18.18
C PHE A 171 1.16 5.58 -17.62
N VAL A 172 1.32 4.99 -16.44
CA VAL A 172 2.59 4.88 -15.74
C VAL A 172 2.91 3.41 -15.54
N GLU A 173 4.15 3.02 -15.86
CA GLU A 173 4.63 1.66 -15.73
C GLU A 173 5.97 1.66 -14.99
N VAL A 174 6.13 0.77 -14.01
CA VAL A 174 7.35 0.65 -13.21
C VAL A 174 8.08 -0.62 -13.62
N ILE A 175 9.07 -0.48 -14.48
CA ILE A 175 9.80 -1.61 -15.08
C ILE A 175 11.16 -1.83 -14.37
N PRO A 176 11.64 -3.09 -14.23
CA PRO A 176 10.99 -4.35 -14.62
C PRO A 176 10.01 -4.89 -13.56
N LEU A 177 9.86 -4.21 -12.41
CA LEU A 177 9.07 -4.66 -11.26
C LEU A 177 7.64 -5.11 -11.57
N SER A 178 6.98 -4.42 -12.51
CA SER A 178 5.59 -4.70 -12.89
C SER A 178 5.39 -6.07 -13.57
N ALA A 179 6.47 -6.72 -14.02
CA ALA A 179 6.42 -8.01 -14.73
C ALA A 179 6.84 -9.20 -13.85
N LYS A 180 7.31 -8.98 -12.62
CA LYS A 180 7.76 -10.04 -11.70
C LYS A 180 6.60 -10.57 -10.84
N LEU A 181 6.74 -11.77 -10.27
CA LEU A 181 5.83 -12.34 -9.26
C LEU A 181 4.34 -12.19 -9.67
N GLU A 182 3.55 -11.41 -8.93
CA GLU A 182 2.14 -11.14 -9.23
C GLU A 182 1.93 -10.57 -10.65
N GLY A 183 2.89 -9.80 -11.14
CA GLY A 183 2.90 -9.21 -12.47
C GLY A 183 3.09 -10.23 -13.60
N GLY A 184 3.73 -11.38 -13.32
CA GLY A 184 3.82 -12.48 -14.26
C GLY A 184 2.45 -13.12 -14.51
N THR A 185 1.69 -13.34 -13.44
CA THR A 185 0.31 -13.87 -13.50
C THR A 185 -0.70 -12.82 -13.96
N ARG A 186 -0.47 -11.53 -13.67
CA ARG A 186 -1.38 -10.42 -13.95
C ARG A 186 -0.67 -9.24 -14.66
N PRO A 187 -0.28 -9.38 -15.94
CA PRO A 187 0.59 -8.42 -16.64
C PRO A 187 0.08 -6.97 -16.73
N HIS A 188 -1.23 -6.77 -16.67
CA HIS A 188 -1.87 -5.45 -16.70
C HIS A 188 -1.99 -4.80 -15.31
N PHE A 189 -1.93 -5.58 -14.23
CA PHE A 189 -2.33 -5.15 -12.90
C PHE A 189 -1.54 -3.95 -12.39
N PHE A 190 -0.20 -4.03 -12.40
CA PHE A 190 0.63 -2.98 -11.80
C PHE A 190 0.74 -1.71 -12.64
N ARG A 191 0.58 -1.78 -13.97
CA ARG A 191 0.41 -0.58 -14.79
C ARG A 191 -0.86 0.17 -14.39
N GLY A 192 -1.96 -0.56 -14.14
CA GLY A 192 -3.21 0.00 -13.63
C GLY A 192 -3.04 0.64 -12.25
N VAL A 193 -2.37 -0.05 -11.32
CA VAL A 193 -2.08 0.43 -9.97
C VAL A 193 -1.20 1.68 -9.99
N ALA A 194 -0.05 1.66 -10.68
CA ALA A 194 0.85 2.80 -10.78
C ALA A 194 0.13 4.02 -11.37
N THR A 195 -0.64 3.82 -12.44
CA THR A 195 -1.41 4.90 -13.09
C THR A 195 -2.44 5.52 -12.14
N VAL A 196 -3.25 4.70 -11.45
CA VAL A 196 -4.28 5.26 -10.55
C VAL A 196 -3.66 5.92 -9.32
N CYS A 197 -2.59 5.35 -8.75
CA CYS A 197 -1.89 5.95 -7.62
C CYS A 197 -1.25 7.29 -8.01
N THR A 198 -0.59 7.39 -9.17
CA THR A 198 -0.09 8.67 -9.69
C THR A 198 -1.21 9.71 -9.81
N LYS A 199 -2.40 9.33 -10.30
CA LYS A 199 -3.54 10.24 -10.40
C LYS A 199 -4.04 10.67 -9.03
N LEU A 200 -4.21 9.72 -8.11
CA LEU A 200 -4.63 10.01 -6.74
C LEU A 200 -3.63 10.93 -6.04
N PHE A 201 -2.32 10.70 -6.12
CA PHE A 201 -1.32 11.56 -5.49
C PHE A 201 -1.34 12.99 -6.06
N ASN A 202 -1.57 13.14 -7.35
CA ASN A 202 -1.76 14.45 -8.00
C ASN A 202 -3.06 15.16 -7.60
N ILE A 203 -4.11 14.41 -7.26
CA ILE A 203 -5.40 14.95 -6.81
C ILE A 203 -5.32 15.34 -5.33
N THR A 204 -4.81 14.42 -4.50
CA THR A 204 -4.86 14.49 -3.03
C THR A 204 -3.72 15.29 -2.41
N ARG A 205 -2.56 15.34 -3.06
CA ARG A 205 -1.34 16.01 -2.57
C ARG A 205 -1.06 15.67 -1.11
N PRO A 206 -0.84 14.38 -0.81
CA PRO A 206 -0.59 13.92 0.56
C PRO A 206 0.81 14.31 1.02
N ASN A 207 1.01 14.37 2.33
CA ASN A 207 2.33 14.29 2.94
C ASN A 207 2.76 12.83 3.09
N LYS A 208 1.79 11.96 3.43
CA LYS A 208 2.01 10.54 3.68
C LYS A 208 0.97 9.69 2.97
N VAL A 209 1.37 8.55 2.43
CA VAL A 209 0.46 7.55 1.87
C VAL A 209 0.61 6.22 2.60
N TYR A 210 -0.52 5.57 2.88
CA TYR A 210 -0.57 4.37 3.71
C TYR A 210 -1.01 3.19 2.87
N PHE A 211 -0.16 2.17 2.84
CA PHE A 211 -0.43 0.91 2.14
C PHE A 211 -0.20 -0.27 3.08
N GLY A 212 -1.00 -1.31 2.93
CA GLY A 212 -0.84 -2.55 3.72
C GLY A 212 0.31 -3.40 3.19
N GLN A 213 1.09 -3.98 4.09
CA GLN A 213 2.18 -4.90 3.78
C GLN A 213 1.70 -6.14 3.04
N LYS A 214 0.44 -6.56 3.24
CA LYS A 214 -0.16 -7.74 2.59
C LYS A 214 0.09 -7.77 1.08
N ASP A 215 -0.03 -6.63 0.42
CA ASP A 215 0.25 -6.47 -1.01
C ASP A 215 1.71 -5.98 -1.20
N VAL A 216 2.69 -6.75 -0.71
CA VAL A 216 4.08 -6.28 -0.54
C VAL A 216 4.71 -5.79 -1.84
N GLN A 217 4.49 -6.49 -2.97
CA GLN A 217 4.98 -6.05 -4.28
C GLN A 217 4.39 -4.70 -4.69
N GLN A 218 3.11 -4.43 -4.38
CA GLN A 218 2.52 -3.12 -4.59
C GLN A 218 3.28 -2.06 -3.78
N THR A 219 3.65 -2.34 -2.53
CA THR A 219 4.41 -1.37 -1.72
C THR A 219 5.80 -1.09 -2.29
N VAL A 220 6.48 -2.10 -2.87
CA VAL A 220 7.77 -1.91 -3.56
C VAL A 220 7.60 -1.08 -4.83
N ILE A 221 6.57 -1.36 -5.63
CA ILE A 221 6.24 -0.59 -6.83
C ILE A 221 5.91 0.86 -6.50
N ILE A 222 5.11 1.11 -5.46
CA ILE A 222 4.80 2.48 -5.03
C ILE A 222 6.05 3.18 -4.50
N ARG A 223 6.90 2.50 -3.73
CA ARG A 223 8.17 3.08 -3.28
C ARG A 223 9.04 3.53 -4.46
N ARG A 224 9.18 2.66 -5.47
CA ARG A 224 9.94 2.97 -6.68
C ARG A 224 9.31 4.10 -7.48
N LEU A 225 7.98 4.09 -7.64
CA LEU A 225 7.21 5.14 -8.30
C LEU A 225 7.45 6.51 -7.67
N LEU A 226 7.38 6.59 -6.33
CA LEU A 226 7.61 7.83 -5.59
C LEU A 226 9.04 8.34 -5.79
N LEU A 227 10.03 7.46 -5.72
CA LEU A 227 11.44 7.79 -5.92
C LEU A 227 11.71 8.27 -7.36
N ASP A 228 11.29 7.50 -8.37
CA ASP A 228 11.63 7.77 -9.77
C ASP A 228 10.92 9.02 -10.31
N LEU A 229 9.67 9.24 -9.89
CA LEU A 229 8.91 10.44 -10.28
C LEU A 229 9.07 11.62 -9.31
N GLN A 230 10.00 11.52 -8.35
CA GLN A 230 10.38 12.59 -7.43
C GLN A 230 9.19 13.15 -6.63
N PHE A 231 8.29 12.28 -6.20
CA PHE A 231 7.20 12.67 -5.34
C PHE A 231 7.72 12.97 -3.92
N ASP A 232 7.41 14.17 -3.42
CA ASP A 232 7.61 14.55 -2.02
C ASP A 232 6.50 13.96 -1.13
N ILE A 233 6.46 12.63 -1.04
CA ILE A 233 5.47 11.86 -0.30
C ILE A 233 6.18 10.75 0.47
N GLU A 234 5.93 10.65 1.77
CA GLU A 234 6.43 9.53 2.57
C GLU A 234 5.49 8.32 2.44
N LEU A 235 6.04 7.17 2.04
CA LEU A 235 5.32 5.90 2.02
C LEU A 235 5.37 5.24 3.41
N ARG A 236 4.19 5.03 4.00
CA ARG A 236 3.98 4.28 5.23
C ARG A 236 3.45 2.89 4.88
N VAL A 237 4.21 1.85 5.24
CA VAL A 237 3.80 0.45 5.08
C VAL A 237 3.33 -0.05 6.44
N ILE A 238 2.07 -0.45 6.53
CA ILE A 238 1.47 -0.92 7.78
C ILE A 238 1.43 -2.45 7.76
N PRO A 239 1.82 -3.14 8.86
CA PRO A 239 1.80 -4.59 8.92
C PRO A 239 0.46 -5.21 8.53
N THR A 240 0.51 -6.42 7.98
CA THR A 240 -0.68 -7.17 7.59
C THR A 240 -1.56 -7.47 8.80
N GLU A 241 -2.80 -6.98 8.79
CA GLU A 241 -3.83 -7.43 9.74
C GLU A 241 -4.25 -8.85 9.39
N ARG A 242 -4.35 -9.69 10.42
CA ARG A 242 -4.63 -11.13 10.30
C ARG A 242 -5.87 -11.50 11.11
N GLU A 243 -6.59 -12.50 10.64
CA GLU A 243 -7.62 -13.18 11.41
C GLU A 243 -6.99 -13.93 12.60
N LYS A 244 -7.80 -14.39 13.56
CA LYS A 244 -7.30 -15.04 14.79
C LYS A 244 -6.43 -16.28 14.51
N ASP A 245 -6.68 -16.94 13.39
CA ASP A 245 -5.94 -18.12 12.94
C ASP A 245 -4.71 -17.76 12.07
N GLY A 246 -4.44 -16.47 11.86
CA GLY A 246 -3.28 -15.98 11.13
C GLY A 246 -3.50 -15.74 9.64
N LEU A 247 -4.67 -16.10 9.08
CA LEU A 247 -4.97 -15.80 7.68
C LEU A 247 -4.97 -14.28 7.46
N ALA A 248 -4.25 -13.81 6.45
CA ALA A 248 -4.25 -12.38 6.10
C ALA A 248 -5.66 -11.91 5.73
N MET A 249 -6.11 -10.80 6.32
CA MET A 249 -7.43 -10.26 6.03
C MET A 249 -7.51 -9.76 4.58
N SER A 250 -8.56 -10.16 3.87
CA SER A 250 -8.80 -9.79 2.49
C SER A 250 -10.30 -9.73 2.20
N SER A 251 -10.74 -8.79 1.37
CA SER A 251 -12.12 -8.76 0.87
C SER A 251 -12.50 -10.05 0.13
N ARG A 252 -11.53 -10.77 -0.44
CA ARG A 252 -11.75 -12.07 -1.11
C ARG A 252 -12.01 -13.23 -0.17
N ASN A 253 -11.75 -13.11 1.14
CA ASN A 253 -11.98 -14.20 2.09
C ASN A 253 -13.48 -14.55 2.21
N VAL A 254 -14.38 -13.62 1.85
CA VAL A 254 -15.84 -13.85 1.83
C VAL A 254 -16.28 -14.98 0.90
N TYR A 255 -15.46 -15.30 -0.12
CA TYR A 255 -15.73 -16.38 -1.06
C TYR A 255 -15.30 -17.76 -0.55
N LEU A 256 -14.61 -17.82 0.59
CA LEU A 256 -14.16 -19.05 1.22
C LEU A 256 -15.16 -19.47 2.31
N LYS A 257 -15.69 -20.69 2.21
CA LYS A 257 -16.61 -21.26 3.20
C LYS A 257 -16.21 -22.67 3.58
N GLY A 258 -16.61 -23.08 4.79
CA GLY A 258 -16.36 -24.42 5.32
C GLY A 258 -14.90 -24.86 5.12
N ARG A 259 -14.72 -26.06 4.57
CA ARG A 259 -13.41 -26.66 4.36
C ARG A 259 -12.46 -25.80 3.50
N ARG A 260 -12.97 -25.04 2.53
CA ARG A 260 -12.14 -24.13 1.71
C ARG A 260 -11.55 -22.99 2.54
N ARG A 261 -12.28 -22.51 3.54
CA ARG A 261 -11.75 -21.54 4.51
C ARG A 261 -10.73 -22.18 5.43
N ASP A 262 -10.92 -23.44 5.81
CA ASP A 262 -9.96 -24.16 6.67
C ASP A 262 -8.62 -24.38 5.95
N VAL A 263 -8.63 -24.82 4.68
CA VAL A 263 -7.38 -25.04 3.92
C VAL A 263 -6.70 -23.74 3.50
N ALA A 264 -7.41 -22.60 3.49
CA ALA A 264 -6.83 -21.29 3.14
C ALA A 264 -5.68 -20.87 4.07
N ILE A 265 -5.70 -21.32 5.34
CA ILE A 265 -4.62 -21.05 6.32
C ILE A 265 -3.26 -21.64 5.91
N THR A 266 -3.25 -22.60 4.97
CA THR A 266 -2.04 -23.30 4.51
C THR A 266 -0.98 -22.34 3.99
N ILE A 267 -1.38 -21.25 3.32
CA ILE A 267 -0.42 -20.23 2.85
C ILE A 267 0.36 -19.61 4.01
N TYR A 268 -0.31 -19.29 5.12
CA TYR A 268 0.33 -18.71 6.30
C TYR A 268 1.20 -19.75 7.02
N LYS A 269 0.73 -21.00 7.13
CA LYS A 269 1.53 -22.11 7.68
C LYS A 269 2.82 -22.33 6.89
N ALA A 270 2.74 -22.32 5.55
CA ALA A 270 3.90 -22.47 4.69
C ALA A 270 4.94 -21.36 4.94
N LEU A 271 4.49 -20.10 4.99
CA LEU A 271 5.36 -18.96 5.29
C LEU A 271 5.99 -19.06 6.70
N LYS A 272 5.20 -19.44 7.70
CA LYS A 272 5.68 -19.59 9.09
C LYS A 272 6.65 -20.74 9.26
N THR A 273 6.52 -21.83 8.50
CA THR A 273 7.50 -22.92 8.49
C THR A 273 8.87 -22.42 8.01
N ALA A 274 8.91 -21.68 6.90
CA ALA A 274 10.15 -21.08 6.42
C ALA A 274 10.71 -20.03 7.39
N GLU A 275 9.87 -19.17 7.96
CA GLU A 275 10.31 -18.19 8.98
C GLU A 275 10.91 -18.88 10.20
N GLY A 276 10.29 -19.95 10.73
CA GLY A 276 10.82 -20.70 11.86
C GLY A 276 12.17 -21.38 11.57
N MET A 277 12.38 -21.86 10.34
CA MET A 277 13.69 -22.39 9.92
C MET A 277 14.74 -21.29 9.81
N TYR A 278 14.36 -20.12 9.33
CA TYR A 278 15.22 -18.94 9.29
C TYR A 278 15.63 -18.50 10.72
N GLU A 279 14.68 -18.41 11.64
CA GLU A 279 14.93 -18.14 13.06
C GLU A 279 15.82 -19.22 13.71
N GLY A 280 15.74 -20.46 13.23
CA GLY A 280 16.61 -21.59 13.60
C GLY A 280 18.02 -21.54 12.99
N GLY A 281 18.32 -20.55 12.15
CA GLY A 281 19.64 -20.30 11.58
C GLY A 281 19.86 -20.81 10.15
N GLU A 282 18.86 -21.40 9.50
CA GLU A 282 18.95 -21.73 8.07
C GLU A 282 18.87 -20.44 7.24
N LYS A 283 19.76 -20.29 6.27
CA LYS A 283 19.86 -19.08 5.44
C LYS A 283 19.72 -19.35 3.95
N ARG A 284 19.81 -20.60 3.52
CA ARG A 284 19.72 -20.97 2.11
C ARG A 284 18.27 -20.88 1.65
N ALA A 285 18.01 -20.00 0.67
CA ALA A 285 16.68 -19.77 0.15
C ALA A 285 16.03 -21.05 -0.38
N SER A 286 16.81 -21.91 -1.06
CA SER A 286 16.31 -23.18 -1.60
C SER A 286 15.69 -24.07 -0.52
N VAL A 287 16.31 -24.14 0.67
CA VAL A 287 15.85 -24.98 1.78
C VAL A 287 14.59 -24.40 2.43
N LEU A 288 14.57 -23.09 2.65
CA LEU A 288 13.41 -22.39 3.20
C LEU A 288 12.19 -22.54 2.27
N LEU A 289 12.40 -22.31 0.97
CA LEU A 289 11.35 -22.41 -0.04
C LEU A 289 10.86 -23.85 -0.22
N GLU A 290 11.75 -24.84 -0.21
CA GLU A 290 11.35 -26.25 -0.29
C GLU A 290 10.49 -26.68 0.91
N ALA A 291 10.87 -26.27 2.12
CA ALA A 291 10.09 -26.57 3.32
C ALA A 291 8.68 -25.96 3.26
N ALA A 292 8.56 -24.73 2.80
CA ALA A 292 7.27 -24.08 2.62
C ALA A 292 6.44 -24.72 1.48
N ARG A 293 7.05 -25.16 0.38
CA ARG A 293 6.37 -25.89 -0.71
C ARG A 293 5.75 -27.20 -0.20
N ARG A 294 6.51 -27.97 0.58
CA ARG A 294 6.03 -29.23 1.17
C ARG A 294 4.76 -29.04 2.02
N VAL A 295 4.67 -27.95 2.80
CA VAL A 295 3.46 -27.64 3.58
C VAL A 295 2.22 -27.48 2.69
N VAL A 296 2.39 -26.90 1.49
CA VAL A 296 1.28 -26.73 0.55
C VAL A 296 0.94 -28.05 -0.15
N GLU A 297 1.95 -28.86 -0.51
CA GLU A 297 1.77 -30.18 -1.09
C GLU A 297 1.04 -31.14 -0.14
N ASP A 298 1.41 -31.12 1.14
CA ASP A 298 0.80 -31.95 2.20
C ASP A 298 -0.66 -31.57 2.50
N ALA A 299 -1.07 -30.34 2.14
CA ALA A 299 -2.46 -29.90 2.29
C ALA A 299 -3.42 -30.52 1.26
N GLY A 300 -2.89 -31.21 0.24
CA GLY A 300 -3.66 -31.94 -0.75
C GLY A 300 -4.08 -31.12 -1.97
N ASP A 301 -5.01 -31.68 -2.73
CA ASP A 301 -5.46 -31.17 -4.04
C ASP A 301 -6.46 -30.00 -3.96
N GLU A 302 -6.83 -29.58 -2.76
CA GLU A 302 -7.74 -28.44 -2.54
C GLU A 302 -7.05 -27.08 -2.74
N VAL A 303 -5.71 -27.08 -2.73
CA VAL A 303 -4.89 -25.89 -2.92
C VAL A 303 -3.84 -26.13 -3.99
N LYS A 304 -3.46 -25.06 -4.70
CA LYS A 304 -2.38 -25.09 -5.68
C LYS A 304 -1.48 -23.88 -5.48
N LEU A 305 -0.21 -24.11 -5.23
CA LEU A 305 0.77 -23.03 -5.16
C LEU A 305 0.93 -22.38 -6.55
N ASP A 306 0.77 -21.06 -6.61
CA ASP A 306 1.07 -20.28 -7.81
C ASP A 306 2.57 -19.94 -7.82
N TYR A 307 3.03 -19.31 -6.74
CA TYR A 307 4.45 -19.13 -6.49
C TYR A 307 4.73 -19.06 -4.99
N ILE A 308 5.99 -19.32 -4.63
CA ILE A 308 6.61 -18.90 -3.39
C ILE A 308 8.04 -18.46 -3.71
N SER A 309 8.43 -17.29 -3.23
CA SER A 309 9.71 -16.68 -3.57
C SER A 309 10.29 -15.93 -2.37
N LEU A 310 11.61 -15.81 -2.37
CA LEU A 310 12.38 -15.08 -1.37
C LEU A 310 13.17 -13.99 -2.09
N ASN A 311 12.83 -12.73 -1.83
CA ASN A 311 13.32 -11.61 -2.62
C ASN A 311 13.96 -10.52 -1.76
N GLU A 312 14.92 -9.80 -2.32
CA GLU A 312 15.37 -8.54 -1.74
C GLU A 312 14.29 -7.44 -1.91
N PRO A 313 14.20 -6.46 -0.99
CA PRO A 313 13.02 -5.58 -0.91
C PRO A 313 13.01 -4.39 -1.87
N GLN A 314 14.07 -4.15 -2.65
CA GLN A 314 14.22 -2.95 -3.48
C GLN A 314 13.76 -3.17 -4.92
N LEU A 315 14.19 -4.27 -5.54
CA LEU A 315 13.93 -4.65 -6.93
C LEU A 315 13.25 -6.03 -7.06
N LEU A 316 12.94 -6.69 -5.95
CA LEU A 316 12.36 -8.03 -5.90
C LEU A 316 13.21 -9.04 -6.67
N GLU A 317 14.53 -8.92 -6.63
CA GLU A 317 15.42 -9.98 -7.13
C GLU A 317 15.41 -11.16 -6.15
N GLU A 318 15.37 -12.38 -6.69
CA GLU A 318 15.50 -13.58 -5.88
C GLU A 318 16.89 -13.66 -5.25
N VAL A 319 16.95 -14.07 -3.99
CA VAL A 319 18.20 -14.25 -3.26
C VAL A 319 18.50 -15.73 -3.10
N GLU A 320 19.77 -16.12 -3.18
CA GLU A 320 20.20 -17.50 -2.90
C GLU A 320 20.36 -17.74 -1.39
N THR A 321 20.74 -16.71 -0.64
CA THR A 321 21.00 -16.77 0.80
C THR A 321 20.51 -15.49 1.49
N VAL A 322 19.95 -15.61 2.69
CA VAL A 322 19.55 -14.46 3.51
C VAL A 322 20.76 -13.86 4.23
N GLU A 323 21.14 -12.64 3.83
CA GLU A 323 22.17 -11.85 4.51
C GLU A 323 21.60 -11.18 5.77
N GLN A 324 22.37 -11.12 6.86
CA GLN A 324 21.88 -10.67 8.18
C GLN A 324 21.56 -9.17 8.25
N ASP A 325 22.08 -8.39 7.32
CA ASP A 325 22.04 -6.93 7.30
C ASP A 325 20.97 -6.38 6.33
N ARG A 326 20.29 -7.26 5.59
CA ARG A 326 19.20 -6.89 4.69
C ARG A 326 18.02 -7.81 4.90
N GLY A 327 16.95 -7.27 5.48
CA GLY A 327 15.69 -8.02 5.56
C GLY A 327 15.22 -8.43 4.16
N VAL A 328 14.69 -9.64 4.04
CA VAL A 328 14.18 -10.23 2.79
C VAL A 328 12.67 -10.42 2.87
N ILE A 329 12.03 -10.45 1.72
CA ILE A 329 10.59 -10.67 1.58
C ILE A 329 10.38 -12.13 1.21
N LEU A 330 9.78 -12.91 2.12
CA LEU A 330 9.22 -14.20 1.80
C LEU A 330 7.76 -14.00 1.37
N SER A 331 7.43 -14.25 0.11
CA SER A 331 6.08 -14.03 -0.42
C SER A 331 5.54 -15.25 -1.14
N ALA A 332 4.23 -15.44 -1.07
CA ALA A 332 3.55 -16.55 -1.73
C ALA A 332 2.20 -16.12 -2.30
N ALA A 333 1.80 -16.83 -3.35
CA ALA A 333 0.44 -16.82 -3.86
C ALA A 333 -0.05 -18.27 -4.01
N MET A 334 -1.30 -18.51 -3.62
CA MET A 334 -1.90 -19.85 -3.58
C MET A 334 -3.34 -19.78 -4.05
N TRP A 335 -3.71 -20.68 -4.94
CA TRP A 335 -5.09 -20.89 -5.36
C TRP A 335 -5.79 -21.84 -4.39
N VAL A 336 -6.99 -21.48 -3.95
CA VAL A 336 -7.94 -22.38 -3.29
C VAL A 336 -8.96 -22.82 -4.33
N LEU A 337 -8.92 -24.10 -4.67
CA LEU A 337 -9.70 -24.68 -5.76
C LEU A 337 -11.16 -24.90 -5.34
N PRO A 338 -12.10 -24.94 -6.32
CA PRO A 338 -13.49 -25.30 -6.04
C PRO A 338 -13.60 -26.76 -5.61
N ARG A 339 -14.51 -27.05 -4.68
CA ARG A 339 -14.85 -28.42 -4.27
C ARG A 339 -16.20 -28.87 -4.83
N GLU A 340 -17.11 -27.93 -5.00
CA GLU A 340 -18.47 -28.18 -5.45
C GLU A 340 -18.79 -27.40 -6.74
N GLU A 341 -19.78 -27.89 -7.49
CA GLU A 341 -20.25 -27.22 -8.69
C GLU A 341 -20.84 -25.85 -8.33
N GLY A 342 -20.44 -24.81 -9.07
CA GLY A 342 -20.83 -23.42 -8.80
C GLY A 342 -19.85 -22.64 -7.92
N GLU A 343 -18.83 -23.27 -7.34
CA GLU A 343 -17.74 -22.56 -6.68
C GLU A 343 -16.70 -22.03 -7.68
N GLY A 344 -16.24 -20.79 -7.48
CA GLY A 344 -15.09 -20.23 -8.21
C GLY A 344 -13.77 -20.46 -7.47
N THR A 345 -12.64 -20.43 -8.19
CA THR A 345 -11.29 -20.42 -7.59
C THR A 345 -11.02 -19.11 -6.86
N VAL A 346 -10.34 -19.16 -5.71
CA VAL A 346 -9.89 -17.96 -4.98
C VAL A 346 -8.38 -17.92 -4.93
N ARG A 347 -7.76 -16.84 -5.42
CA ARG A 347 -6.32 -16.63 -5.32
C ARG A 347 -5.99 -15.81 -4.07
N LEU A 348 -5.23 -16.40 -3.17
CA LEU A 348 -4.72 -15.77 -1.95
C LEU A 348 -3.28 -15.35 -2.16
N ILE A 349 -2.89 -14.27 -1.49
CA ILE A 349 -1.51 -13.79 -1.41
C ILE A 349 -1.16 -13.51 0.04
N ASP A 350 0.08 -13.77 0.43
CA ASP A 350 0.58 -13.45 1.76
C ASP A 350 2.11 -13.28 1.71
N ASN A 351 2.67 -12.64 2.73
CA ASN A 351 4.11 -12.46 2.88
C ASN A 351 4.53 -12.28 4.34
N LEU A 352 5.82 -12.54 4.59
CA LEU A 352 6.53 -12.24 5.82
C LEU A 352 7.84 -11.52 5.47
N ILE A 353 8.30 -10.65 6.38
CA ILE A 353 9.60 -10.00 6.27
C ILE A 353 10.54 -10.73 7.22
N LEU A 354 11.56 -11.38 6.67
CA LEU A 354 12.59 -12.04 7.46
C LEU A 354 13.72 -11.05 7.67
N SER A 355 14.05 -10.74 8.92
CA SER A 355 15.11 -9.79 9.28
C SER A 355 15.92 -10.30 10.45
#